data_AF-I3C7G3-F1
#
_entry.id   AF-I3C7G3-F1
#
_cell.length_a   1.000
_cell.length_b   1.000
_cell.length_c   1.000
_cell.angle_alpha   90.00
_cell.angle_beta   90.00
_cell.angle_gamma   90.00
#
_symmetry.space_group_name_H-M   'P 1'
#
loop_
_entity.id
_entity.type
_entity.pdbx_description
1 polymer ?
#
loop_
_entity_poly.entity_id
_entity_poly.type
_entity_poly.pdbx_seq_one_letter_code
_entity_poly.pdbx_strand_id
1 'polypeptide(L)'
;MPNRTLVTVTKIIAYYCMFYAAVKCYAIINGMWLFPNLIVGIFLAIIAFIGFWIMKTEKYNWYYLVVCVVLLSALRYYEPTLIPYLQEVLG
;
A
#
# COMPACT_ATOMS: atom_id res chain seq x y z
N MET A 1 -20.23 -13.92 13.86
CA MET A 1 -18.98 -14.44 13.23
C MET A 1 -18.45 -13.36 12.31
N PRO A 2 -17.17 -12.93 12.41
CA PRO A 2 -16.60 -12.02 11.43
C PRO A 2 -16.71 -12.67 10.04
N ASN A 3 -17.09 -11.86 9.05
CA ASN A 3 -17.38 -12.36 7.71
C ASN A 3 -16.08 -12.96 7.13
N ARG A 4 -16.03 -14.28 6.90
CA ARG A 4 -14.78 -15.01 6.57
C ARG A 4 -14.08 -14.39 5.36
N THR A 5 -14.85 -13.95 4.37
CA THR A 5 -14.36 -13.24 3.19
C THR A 5 -13.60 -11.98 3.55
N LEU A 6 -14.14 -11.17 4.46
CA LEU A 6 -13.54 -9.89 4.83
C LEU A 6 -12.22 -10.06 5.59
N VAL A 7 -12.12 -11.08 6.45
CA VAL A 7 -10.88 -11.44 7.14
C VAL A 7 -9.80 -11.85 6.14
N THR A 8 -10.15 -12.73 5.18
CA THR A 8 -9.23 -13.20 4.14
C THR A 8 -8.75 -12.06 3.25
N VAL A 9 -9.66 -11.20 2.78
CA VAL A 9 -9.29 -10.08 1.91
C VAL A 9 -8.42 -9.06 2.64
N THR A 10 -8.72 -8.75 3.91
CA THR A 10 -7.89 -7.85 4.73
C THR A 10 -6.46 -8.38 4.88
N LYS A 11 -6.31 -9.71 5.08
CA LYS A 11 -4.99 -10.37 5.10
C LYS A 11 -4.26 -10.18 3.78
N ILE A 12 -4.91 -10.49 2.66
CA ILE A 12 -4.32 -10.38 1.33
C ILE A 12 -3.84 -8.94 1.08
N ILE A 13 -4.67 -7.94 1.38
CA ILE A 13 -4.31 -6.53 1.23
C ILE A 13 -3.10 -6.16 2.09
N ALA A 14 -3.09 -6.54 3.36
CA ALA A 14 -2.00 -6.20 4.27
C ALA A 14 -0.65 -6.78 3.79
N TYR A 15 -0.63 -8.07 3.40
CA TYR A 15 0.57 -8.72 2.87
C TYR A 15 0.99 -8.14 1.51
N TYR A 16 0.04 -7.85 0.63
CA TYR A 16 0.32 -7.22 -0.66
C TYR A 16 1.01 -5.85 -0.48
N CYS A 17 0.45 -4.99 0.38
CA CYS A 17 1.02 -3.67 0.65
C CYS A 17 2.41 -3.77 1.28
N MET A 18 2.62 -4.71 2.22
CA MET A 18 3.91 -4.94 2.85
C MET A 18 4.96 -5.37 1.82
N PHE A 19 4.61 -6.34 0.96
CA PHE A 19 5.49 -6.81 -0.10
C PHE A 19 5.82 -5.68 -1.08
N TYR A 20 4.82 -4.91 -1.51
CA TYR A 20 5.03 -3.85 -2.50
C TYR A 20 5.83 -2.67 -1.91
N ALA A 21 5.68 -2.36 -0.62
CA ALA A 21 6.55 -1.43 0.08
C ALA A 21 8.02 -1.91 0.08
N ALA A 22 8.27 -3.20 0.31
CA ALA A 22 9.61 -3.79 0.20
C ALA A 22 10.16 -3.72 -1.24
N VAL A 23 9.32 -3.95 -2.27
CA VAL A 23 9.70 -3.76 -3.67
C VAL A 23 10.12 -2.31 -3.94
N LYS A 24 9.43 -1.32 -3.35
CA LYS A 24 9.80 0.10 -3.46
C LYS A 24 11.13 0.41 -2.79
N CYS A 25 11.44 -0.21 -1.64
CA CYS A 25 12.76 -0.12 -1.04
C CYS A 25 13.84 -0.75 -1.93
N TYR A 26 13.57 -1.93 -2.50
CA TYR A 26 14.49 -2.60 -3.41
C TYR A 26 14.76 -1.78 -4.68
N ALA A 27 13.71 -1.17 -5.23
CA ALA A 27 13.77 -0.23 -6.35
C ALA A 27 14.75 0.93 -6.12
N ILE A 28 14.72 1.52 -4.91
CA ILE A 28 15.63 2.59 -4.50
C ILE A 28 17.09 2.09 -4.50
N ILE A 29 17.33 0.89 -3.97
CA ILE A 29 18.67 0.28 -3.92
C ILE A 29 19.22 0.02 -5.34
N ASN A 30 18.35 -0.23 -6.32
CA ASN A 30 18.72 -0.41 -7.73
C ASN A 30 18.91 0.91 -8.49
N GLY A 31 18.91 2.06 -7.81
CA GLY A 31 19.18 3.36 -8.44
C GLY A 31 17.96 4.03 -9.07
N MET A 32 16.73 3.58 -8.78
CA MET A 32 15.54 4.34 -9.14
C MET A 32 15.36 5.57 -8.24
N TRP A 33 14.54 6.53 -8.69
CA TRP A 33 14.32 7.79 -7.99
C TRP A 33 13.93 7.62 -6.52
N LEU A 34 14.73 8.21 -5.63
CA LEU A 34 14.60 8.05 -4.18
C LEU A 34 13.26 8.58 -3.68
N PHE A 35 12.98 9.87 -3.86
CA PHE A 35 11.82 10.53 -3.26
C PHE A 35 10.47 9.94 -3.70
N PRO A 36 10.20 9.74 -5.02
CA PRO A 36 8.92 9.20 -5.47
C PRO A 36 8.66 7.78 -4.93
N ASN A 37 9.68 6.91 -4.99
CA ASN A 37 9.53 5.54 -4.52
C ASN A 37 9.39 5.46 -3.00
N LEU A 38 10.04 6.36 -2.26
CA LEU A 38 9.96 6.41 -0.80
C LEU A 38 8.59 6.91 -0.33
N ILE A 39 8.01 7.93 -0.98
CA ILE A 39 6.64 8.40 -0.69
C ILE A 39 5.63 7.27 -0.92
N VAL A 40 5.68 6.61 -2.08
CA VAL A 40 4.77 5.50 -2.40
C VAL A 40 5.00 4.31 -1.47
N GLY A 41 6.25 3.99 -1.15
CA GLY A 41 6.61 2.93 -0.22
C GLY A 41 6.07 3.18 1.20
N ILE A 42 6.22 4.40 1.72
CA ILE A 42 5.68 4.79 3.03
C ILE A 42 4.16 4.68 3.04
N PHE A 43 3.48 5.20 2.00
CA PHE A 43 2.03 5.12 1.90
C PHE A 43 1.53 3.66 1.99
N LEU A 44 2.17 2.76 1.26
CA LEU A 44 1.86 1.32 1.30
C LEU A 44 2.19 0.69 2.65
N ALA A 45 3.31 1.07 3.26
CA ALA A 45 3.69 0.59 4.60
C ALA A 45 2.66 1.00 5.66
N ILE A 46 2.09 2.22 5.57
CA ILE A 46 1.01 2.67 6.45
C ILE A 46 -0.23 1.80 6.27
N ILE A 47 -0.66 1.56 5.02
CA ILE A 47 -1.82 0.68 4.75
C ILE A 47 -1.58 -0.72 5.32
N ALA A 48 -0.40 -1.28 5.10
CA ALA A 48 -0.01 -2.59 5.62
C ALA A 48 -0.07 -2.60 7.16
N PHE A 49 0.52 -1.60 7.82
CA PHE A 49 0.55 -1.48 9.28
C PHE A 49 -0.87 -1.42 9.87
N ILE A 50 -1.75 -0.60 9.30
CA ILE A 50 -3.16 -0.52 9.71
C ILE A 50 -3.85 -1.89 9.51
N GLY A 51 -3.58 -2.57 8.39
CA GLY A 51 -4.11 -3.90 8.11
C GLY A 51 -3.67 -4.93 9.17
N PHE A 52 -2.38 -4.96 9.52
CA PHE A 52 -1.86 -5.81 10.59
C PHE A 52 -2.45 -5.46 11.96
N TRP A 53 -2.67 -4.18 12.24
CA TRP A 53 -3.29 -3.75 13.49
C TRP A 53 -4.77 -4.16 13.59
N ILE A 54 -5.53 -4.05 12.50
CA ILE A 54 -6.92 -4.54 12.40
C ILE A 54 -6.96 -6.06 12.62
N MET A 55 -6.03 -6.80 12.01
CA MET A 55 -5.94 -8.25 12.20
C MET A 55 -5.61 -8.63 13.64
N LYS A 56 -4.71 -7.88 14.31
CA LYS A 56 -4.33 -8.12 15.71
C LYS A 56 -5.45 -7.80 16.71
N THR A 57 -6.29 -6.81 16.39
CA THR A 57 -7.41 -6.39 17.24
C THR A 57 -8.71 -7.11 16.92
N GLU A 58 -8.74 -7.91 15.85
CA GLU A 58 -9.93 -8.57 15.29
C GLU A 58 -11.09 -7.60 14.96
N LYS A 59 -10.80 -6.30 14.83
CA LYS A 59 -11.77 -5.22 14.55
C LYS A 59 -11.94 -5.00 13.06
N TYR A 60 -12.38 -6.05 12.39
CA TYR A 60 -12.61 -6.10 10.95
C TYR A 60 -13.76 -5.18 10.50
N ASN A 61 -13.52 -4.31 9.51
CA ASN A 61 -14.53 -3.37 8.98
C ASN A 61 -14.52 -3.33 7.44
N TRP A 62 -15.72 -3.37 6.83
CA TRP A 62 -15.93 -3.22 5.39
C TRP A 62 -15.45 -1.87 4.85
N TYR A 63 -15.57 -0.81 5.65
CA TYR A 63 -15.10 0.52 5.25
C TYR A 63 -13.60 0.52 4.95
N TYR A 64 -12.80 -0.09 5.83
CA TYR A 64 -11.35 -0.21 5.61
C TYR A 64 -11.03 -0.98 4.32
N LEU A 65 -11.73 -2.09 4.07
CA LEU A 65 -11.52 -2.90 2.87
C LEU A 65 -11.82 -2.10 1.60
N VAL A 66 -12.99 -1.46 1.51
CA VAL A 66 -13.40 -0.70 0.33
C VAL A 66 -12.45 0.47 0.09
N VAL A 67 -12.09 1.22 1.13
CA VAL A 67 -11.14 2.34 1.04
C VAL A 67 -9.77 1.85 0.55
N CYS A 68 -9.25 0.75 1.11
CA CYS A 68 -7.96 0.22 0.67
C CYS A 68 -7.99 -0.25 -0.78
N VAL A 69 -9.05 -0.93 -1.20
CA VAL A 69 -9.18 -1.38 -2.60
C VAL A 69 -9.16 -0.19 -3.55
N VAL A 70 -9.96 0.86 -3.28
CA VAL A 70 -10.01 2.06 -4.11
C VAL A 70 -8.66 2.77 -4.14
N LEU A 71 -8.03 2.99 -2.97
CA LEU A 71 -6.73 3.65 -2.87
C LEU A 71 -5.64 2.86 -3.61
N LEU A 72 -5.60 1.54 -3.46
CA LEU A 72 -4.62 0.70 -4.13
C LEU A 72 -4.85 0.66 -5.63
N SER A 73 -6.09 0.54 -6.09
CA SER A 73 -6.41 0.59 -7.52
C SER A 73 -6.02 1.94 -8.14
N ALA A 74 -6.34 3.05 -7.47
CA ALA A 74 -5.96 4.38 -7.92
C ALA A 74 -4.43 4.55 -7.94
N LEU A 75 -3.76 4.21 -6.85
CA LEU A 75 -2.30 4.28 -6.76
C LEU A 75 -1.66 3.48 -7.89
N ARG A 76 -2.12 2.25 -8.13
CA ARG A 76 -1.55 1.36 -9.14
C ARG A 76 -1.79 1.85 -10.56
N TYR A 77 -2.95 2.43 -10.82
CA TYR A 77 -3.29 3.02 -12.12
C TYR A 77 -2.43 4.26 -12.40
N TYR A 78 -2.26 5.14 -11.41
CA TYR A 78 -1.52 6.39 -11.58
C TYR A 78 -0.01 6.26 -11.36
N GLU A 79 0.50 5.19 -10.74
CA GLU A 79 1.92 4.98 -10.47
C GLU A 79 2.87 5.31 -11.65
N PRO A 80 2.64 4.83 -12.90
CA PRO A 80 3.52 5.15 -14.02
C PRO A 80 3.58 6.64 -14.37
N THR A 81 2.54 7.41 -14.05
CA THR A 81 2.47 8.87 -14.28
C THR A 81 2.90 9.66 -13.04
N LEU A 82 2.58 9.15 -11.85
CA LEU A 82 2.84 9.78 -10.56
C LEU A 82 4.33 9.78 -10.23
N ILE A 83 5.05 8.70 -10.53
CA ILE A 83 6.46 8.56 -10.22
C ILE A 83 7.33 9.58 -11.00
N PRO A 84 7.16 9.76 -12.33
CA PRO A 84 7.81 10.83 -13.08
C PRO A 84 7.41 12.23 -12.63
N TYR A 85 6.12 12.45 -12.38
CA TYR A 85 5.62 13.76 -11.92
C TYR A 85 6.23 14.16 -10.58
N LEU A 86 6.28 13.24 -9.62
CA LEU A 86 6.92 13.49 -8.33
C LEU A 86 8.42 13.75 -8.48
N GLN A 87 9.08 13.13 -9.45
CA GLN A 87 10.48 13.41 -9.74
C GLN A 87 10.67 14.81 -10.33
N GLU A 88 9.78 15.27 -11.21
CA GLU A 88 9.85 16.62 -11.78
C GLU A 88 9.60 17.72 -10.74
N VAL A 89 8.75 17.46 -9.74
CA VAL A 89 8.42 18.42 -8.68
C VAL A 89 9.46 18.44 -7.55
N LEU A 90 10.08 17.29 -7.24
CA LEU A 90 11.00 17.13 -6.09
C LEU A 90 12.48 17.06 -6.49
N GLY A 91 12.78 16.90 -7.78
CA GLY A 91 14.12 16.85 -8.35
C GLY A 91 14.51 18.15 -9.05
#